data_AF-A0A6N2UIQ7-F1
#
_entry.id   AF-A0A6N2UIQ7-F1
#
_cell.length_a   1.000
_cell.length_b   1.000
_cell.length_c   1.000
_cell.angle_alpha   90.00
_cell.angle_beta   90.00
_cell.angle_gamma   90.00
#
_symmetry.space_group_name_H-M   'P 1'
#
loop_
_entity.id
_entity.type
_entity.pdbx_description
1 polymer ?
#
loop_
_entity_poly.entity_id
_entity_poly.type
_entity_poly.pdbx_seq_one_letter_code
_entity_poly.pdbx_strand_id
1 'polypeptide(L)'
;MASNYASYKTYYFAFHDVEERGLTFNKNSVKVYVDNTAITSGYTVVTEGLADGCTFEVKFADLKQISAVKAGSKIRVEYTSKLNENAVIGEQGNVNKAKLQYSNNPNDEQGGENGPTGETPWDNVIVFTYKTVINKVDDENQPLKGAEFTLSKKMKNGTTTTVAVVKDSEGTTFTFNGLDDGDYVLTETKTPAGYNSIKPITFTVTANHAIEWDGTGRTDVLTSLSGDKKSGSAEFTMTASKADGSLTSSVVNKPGSSLPETGGMGTIVLYAAGAVLVIAAGVYFGLKKKNAR
;
A
#
# COMPACT_ATOMS: atom_id res chain seq x y z
N MET A 1 -17.72 -31.47 -11.77
CA MET A 1 -17.87 -32.15 -13.07
C MET A 1 -19.34 -32.34 -13.37
N ALA A 2 -19.74 -32.20 -14.64
CA ALA A 2 -21.12 -32.37 -15.06
C ALA A 2 -21.64 -33.79 -14.75
N SER A 3 -22.95 -33.93 -14.50
CA SER A 3 -23.58 -35.21 -14.17
C SER A 3 -23.47 -36.23 -15.31
N ASN A 4 -23.43 -35.77 -16.56
CA ASN A 4 -23.24 -36.58 -17.76
C ASN A 4 -21.76 -36.87 -18.08
N TYR A 5 -20.81 -36.52 -17.21
CA TYR A 5 -19.38 -36.76 -17.44
C TYR A 5 -19.07 -38.21 -17.85
N ALA A 6 -19.80 -39.19 -17.29
CA ALA A 6 -19.63 -40.62 -17.63
C ALA A 6 -19.90 -40.95 -19.11
N SER A 7 -20.73 -40.16 -19.80
CA SER A 7 -21.10 -40.40 -21.21
C SER A 7 -20.02 -39.98 -22.22
N TYR A 8 -18.98 -39.28 -21.78
CA TYR A 8 -17.88 -38.83 -22.63
C TYR A 8 -16.76 -39.88 -22.72
N LYS A 9 -16.18 -40.02 -23.91
CA LYS A 9 -14.94 -40.77 -24.20
C LYS A 9 -13.70 -39.94 -23.88
N THR A 10 -13.75 -38.66 -24.22
CA THR A 10 -12.73 -37.64 -23.96
C THR A 10 -13.43 -36.41 -23.38
N TYR A 11 -12.79 -35.72 -22.45
CA TYR A 11 -13.40 -34.56 -21.79
C TYR A 11 -12.41 -33.42 -21.65
N TYR A 12 -12.48 -32.46 -22.58
CA TYR A 12 -11.69 -31.24 -22.51
C TYR A 12 -12.26 -30.30 -21.45
N PHE A 13 -11.36 -29.65 -20.72
CA PHE A 13 -11.69 -28.69 -19.69
C PHE A 13 -10.57 -27.65 -19.58
N ALA A 14 -10.90 -26.37 -19.46
CA ALA A 14 -9.92 -25.31 -19.29
C ALA A 14 -10.42 -24.18 -18.40
N PHE A 15 -9.51 -23.62 -17.62
CA PHE A 15 -9.67 -22.32 -16.98
C PHE A 15 -9.05 -21.27 -17.89
N HIS A 16 -9.82 -20.25 -18.23
CA HIS A 16 -9.36 -19.05 -18.94
C HIS A 16 -9.33 -17.91 -17.95
N ASP A 17 -8.22 -17.17 -17.88
CA ASP A 17 -8.07 -16.09 -16.91
C ASP A 17 -7.46 -14.84 -17.55
N VAL A 18 -7.99 -13.68 -17.14
CA VAL A 18 -7.59 -12.35 -17.61
C VAL A 18 -7.33 -11.47 -16.41
N GLU A 19 -6.07 -11.08 -16.26
CA GLU A 19 -5.58 -10.12 -15.28
C GLU A 19 -5.47 -8.72 -15.89
N GLU A 20 -5.96 -7.69 -15.20
CA GLU A 20 -5.65 -6.30 -15.57
C GLU A 20 -4.16 -5.98 -15.37
N ARG A 21 -3.66 -4.97 -16.10
CA ARG A 21 -2.24 -4.58 -16.14
C ARG A 21 -1.56 -4.39 -14.77
N GLY A 22 -2.33 -4.08 -13.74
CA GLY A 22 -1.86 -3.92 -12.37
C GLY A 22 -1.47 -5.22 -11.68
N LEU A 23 -1.75 -6.37 -12.31
CA LEU A 23 -1.45 -7.69 -11.80
C LEU A 23 -0.39 -8.38 -12.67
N THR A 24 0.47 -9.14 -12.03
CA THR A 24 1.47 -9.98 -12.68
C THR A 24 1.34 -11.40 -12.18
N PHE A 25 0.76 -12.25 -13.03
CA PHE A 25 0.61 -13.68 -12.81
C PHE A 25 1.93 -14.39 -12.47
N ASN A 26 1.93 -15.20 -11.40
CA ASN A 26 3.04 -16.08 -11.06
C ASN A 26 2.76 -17.52 -11.52
N LYS A 27 3.22 -17.85 -12.73
CA LYS A 27 3.07 -19.19 -13.33
C LYS A 27 3.53 -20.34 -12.42
N ASN A 28 4.60 -20.14 -11.64
CA ASN A 28 5.18 -21.18 -10.78
C ASN A 28 4.36 -21.42 -9.50
N SER A 29 3.35 -20.59 -9.23
CA SER A 29 2.48 -20.75 -8.06
C SER A 29 1.26 -21.65 -8.31
N VAL A 30 1.02 -22.04 -9.57
CA VAL A 30 -0.18 -22.81 -9.94
C VAL A 30 -0.18 -24.17 -9.24
N LYS A 31 -1.26 -24.44 -8.51
CA LYS A 31 -1.56 -25.72 -7.88
C LYS A 31 -2.94 -26.18 -8.32
N VAL A 32 -3.03 -27.45 -8.73
CA VAL A 32 -4.29 -28.04 -9.21
C VAL A 32 -4.71 -29.16 -8.30
N TYR A 33 -6.01 -29.25 -8.03
CA TYR A 33 -6.59 -30.25 -7.15
C TYR A 33 -7.82 -30.90 -7.77
N VAL A 34 -8.00 -32.20 -7.49
CA VAL A 34 -9.22 -32.97 -7.72
C VAL A 34 -9.79 -33.37 -6.36
N ASP A 35 -11.00 -32.93 -6.02
CA ASP A 35 -11.66 -33.23 -4.73
C ASP A 35 -10.73 -32.98 -3.52
N ASN A 36 -9.99 -31.85 -3.56
CA ASN A 36 -8.98 -31.41 -2.59
C ASN A 36 -7.64 -32.18 -2.58
N THR A 37 -7.49 -33.21 -3.41
CA THR A 37 -6.19 -33.90 -3.57
C THR A 37 -5.38 -33.20 -4.65
N ALA A 38 -4.16 -32.77 -4.33
CA ALA A 38 -3.29 -32.11 -5.29
C ALA A 38 -2.86 -33.09 -6.39
N ILE A 39 -2.83 -32.60 -7.63
CA ILE A 39 -2.29 -33.31 -8.80
C ILE A 39 -1.15 -32.50 -9.40
N THR A 40 -0.19 -33.19 -10.02
CA THR A 40 1.02 -32.56 -10.62
C THR A 40 1.16 -32.85 -12.11
N SER A 41 0.20 -33.57 -12.71
CA SER A 41 0.19 -33.95 -14.12
C SER A 41 -1.25 -34.02 -14.65
N GLY A 42 -1.42 -34.17 -15.95
CA GLY A 42 -2.73 -34.18 -16.62
C GLY A 42 -3.28 -32.79 -16.95
N TYR A 43 -2.50 -31.74 -16.72
CA TYR A 43 -2.82 -30.36 -17.10
C TYR A 43 -1.59 -29.62 -17.63
N THR A 44 -1.83 -28.53 -18.35
CA THR A 44 -0.80 -27.59 -18.81
C THR A 44 -1.15 -26.17 -18.38
N VAL A 45 -0.14 -25.35 -18.10
CA VAL A 45 -0.29 -23.92 -17.82
C VAL A 45 0.28 -23.15 -19.00
N VAL A 46 -0.62 -22.52 -19.76
CA VAL A 46 -0.32 -21.81 -21.02
C VAL A 46 -0.29 -20.31 -20.74
N THR A 47 0.75 -19.63 -21.21
CA THR A 47 0.98 -18.18 -21.00
C THR A 47 1.40 -17.47 -22.28
N GLU A 48 1.51 -18.20 -23.39
CA GLU A 48 2.01 -17.71 -24.67
C GLU A 48 1.15 -18.30 -25.79
N GLY A 49 1.05 -17.59 -26.92
CA GLY A 49 0.23 -18.03 -28.06
C GLY A 49 -1.28 -17.98 -27.81
N LEU A 50 -1.72 -17.24 -26.78
CA LEU A 50 -3.12 -17.04 -26.45
C LEU A 50 -3.73 -15.99 -27.39
N ALA A 51 -4.71 -16.40 -28.19
CA ALA A 51 -5.37 -15.52 -29.17
C ALA A 51 -6.64 -14.85 -28.63
N ASP A 52 -7.12 -15.28 -27.46
CA ASP A 52 -8.39 -14.86 -26.85
C ASP A 52 -8.24 -13.71 -25.86
N GLY A 53 -7.02 -13.19 -25.69
CA GLY A 53 -6.70 -12.10 -24.77
C GLY A 53 -6.56 -12.54 -23.31
N CYS A 54 -6.55 -13.85 -23.03
CA CYS A 54 -6.22 -14.37 -21.70
C CYS A 54 -4.77 -14.06 -21.32
N THR A 55 -4.57 -13.81 -20.03
CA THR A 55 -3.24 -13.72 -19.42
C THR A 55 -2.63 -15.11 -19.32
N PHE A 56 -3.45 -16.10 -18.93
CA PHE A 56 -3.04 -17.50 -18.89
C PHE A 56 -4.25 -18.42 -18.99
N GLU A 57 -3.98 -19.68 -19.30
CA GLU A 57 -4.97 -20.75 -19.28
C GLU A 57 -4.41 -21.97 -18.53
N VAL A 58 -5.28 -22.68 -17.81
CA VAL A 58 -4.96 -24.01 -17.25
C VAL A 58 -5.80 -25.05 -17.98
N LYS A 59 -5.17 -25.79 -18.88
CA LYS A 59 -5.85 -26.73 -19.79
C LYS A 59 -5.71 -28.17 -19.35
N PHE A 60 -6.78 -28.91 -19.50
CA PHE A 60 -6.86 -30.34 -19.38
C PHE A 60 -7.30 -30.88 -20.74
N ALA A 61 -6.34 -31.38 -21.52
CA ALA A 61 -6.62 -31.91 -22.86
C ALA A 61 -7.68 -33.03 -22.81
N ASP A 62 -7.59 -33.89 -21.79
CA ASP A 62 -8.59 -34.91 -21.50
C ASP A 62 -8.60 -35.28 -20.01
N LEU A 63 -9.63 -34.83 -19.29
CA LEU A 63 -9.84 -35.19 -17.89
C LEU A 63 -10.04 -36.70 -17.68
N LYS A 64 -10.40 -37.47 -18.71
CA LYS A 64 -10.58 -38.94 -18.60
C LYS A 64 -9.26 -39.67 -18.34
N GLN A 65 -8.12 -39.03 -18.64
CA GLN A 65 -6.79 -39.58 -18.35
C GLN A 65 -6.38 -39.40 -16.89
N ILE A 66 -7.13 -38.63 -16.09
CA ILE A 66 -6.85 -38.40 -14.68
C ILE A 66 -7.76 -39.32 -13.87
N SER A 67 -7.22 -40.45 -13.39
CA SER A 67 -7.98 -41.51 -12.71
C SER A 67 -8.77 -41.05 -11.47
N ALA A 68 -8.33 -39.98 -10.82
CA ALA A 68 -9.03 -39.39 -9.68
C ALA A 68 -10.33 -38.68 -10.06
N VAL A 69 -10.51 -38.29 -11.33
CA VAL A 69 -11.66 -37.53 -11.80
C VAL A 69 -12.84 -38.45 -12.08
N LYS A 70 -13.98 -38.13 -11.48
CA LYS A 70 -15.25 -38.82 -11.68
C LYS A 70 -16.39 -37.82 -11.84
N ALA A 71 -17.59 -38.32 -12.18
CA ALA A 71 -18.79 -37.50 -12.16
C ALA A 71 -18.97 -36.87 -10.77
N GLY A 72 -19.23 -35.56 -10.73
CA GLY A 72 -19.32 -34.80 -9.48
C GLY A 72 -17.98 -34.28 -8.92
N SER A 73 -16.81 -34.73 -9.40
CA SER A 73 -15.52 -34.23 -8.89
C SER A 73 -15.35 -32.72 -9.09
N LYS A 74 -14.69 -32.06 -8.14
CA LYS A 74 -14.35 -30.63 -8.21
C LYS A 74 -12.90 -30.46 -8.63
N ILE A 75 -12.69 -29.69 -9.69
CA ILE A 75 -11.35 -29.23 -10.08
C ILE A 75 -11.17 -27.85 -9.50
N ARG A 76 -10.08 -27.67 -8.76
CA ARG A 76 -9.70 -26.39 -8.17
C ARG A 76 -8.31 -26.03 -8.64
N VAL A 77 -8.15 -24.81 -9.13
CA VAL A 77 -6.87 -24.21 -9.48
C VAL A 77 -6.64 -23.08 -8.48
N GLU A 78 -5.48 -23.10 -7.84
CA GLU A 78 -4.98 -22.00 -7.01
C GLU A 78 -3.75 -21.41 -7.68
N TYR A 79 -3.62 -20.09 -7.63
CA TYR A 79 -2.45 -19.37 -8.08
C TYR A 79 -2.31 -18.07 -7.29
N THR A 80 -1.18 -17.41 -7.49
CA THR A 80 -0.90 -16.08 -6.93
C THR A 80 -0.49 -15.15 -8.04
N SER A 81 -0.79 -13.87 -7.86
CA SER A 81 -0.38 -12.80 -8.75
C SER A 81 0.10 -11.64 -7.90
N LYS A 82 1.07 -10.89 -8.42
CA LYS A 82 1.65 -9.74 -7.73
C LYS A 82 0.95 -8.48 -8.19
N LEU A 83 0.48 -7.65 -7.24
CA LEU A 83 0.11 -6.27 -7.54
C LEU A 83 1.38 -5.47 -7.86
N ASN A 84 1.47 -4.92 -9.07
CA ASN A 84 2.66 -4.31 -9.63
C ASN A 84 2.57 -2.77 -9.69
N GLU A 85 3.60 -2.12 -10.23
CA GLU A 85 3.73 -0.67 -10.34
C GLU A 85 2.70 0.00 -11.26
N ASN A 86 2.03 -0.76 -12.13
CA ASN A 86 0.96 -0.29 -13.01
C ASN A 86 -0.43 -0.42 -12.39
N ALA A 87 -0.50 -0.82 -11.10
CA ALA A 87 -1.75 -0.96 -10.39
C ALA A 87 -2.52 0.36 -10.35
N VAL A 88 -3.82 0.27 -10.61
CA VAL A 88 -4.74 1.37 -10.43
C VAL A 88 -4.97 1.56 -8.94
N ILE A 89 -4.82 2.80 -8.48
CA ILE A 89 -5.03 3.23 -7.10
C ILE A 89 -6.45 3.77 -6.97
N GLY A 90 -7.17 3.34 -5.92
CA GLY A 90 -8.52 3.83 -5.62
C GLY A 90 -9.65 2.99 -6.19
N GLU A 91 -10.81 3.63 -6.37
CA GLU A 91 -12.10 2.97 -6.53
C GLU A 91 -12.24 2.04 -7.73
N GLN A 92 -11.40 2.17 -8.76
CA GLN A 92 -11.44 1.27 -9.90
C GLN A 92 -10.85 -0.12 -9.58
N GLY A 93 -9.92 -0.20 -8.62
CA GLY A 93 -9.21 -1.44 -8.29
C GLY A 93 -8.53 -2.10 -9.49
N ASN A 94 -8.18 -3.37 -9.33
CA ASN A 94 -7.45 -4.17 -10.30
C ASN A 94 -8.16 -5.52 -10.43
N VAL A 95 -8.79 -5.76 -11.57
CA VAL A 95 -9.67 -6.90 -11.80
C VAL A 95 -8.86 -8.11 -12.24
N ASN A 96 -9.23 -9.26 -11.70
CA ASN A 96 -8.94 -10.58 -12.23
C ASN A 96 -10.27 -11.24 -12.60
N LYS A 97 -10.39 -11.82 -13.79
CA LYS A 97 -11.62 -12.51 -14.20
C LYS A 97 -11.32 -13.85 -14.83
N ALA A 98 -12.15 -14.84 -14.53
CA ALA A 98 -12.00 -16.19 -15.04
C ALA A 98 -13.30 -16.73 -15.63
N LYS A 99 -13.17 -17.63 -16.60
CA LYS A 99 -14.28 -18.48 -17.09
C LYS A 99 -13.80 -19.91 -17.27
N LEU A 100 -14.73 -20.84 -17.36
CA LEU A 100 -14.46 -22.23 -17.69
C LEU A 100 -14.90 -22.53 -19.11
N GLN A 101 -14.08 -23.28 -19.86
CA GLN A 101 -14.45 -23.92 -21.12
C GLN A 101 -14.49 -25.44 -20.90
N TYR A 102 -15.50 -26.12 -21.43
CA TYR A 102 -15.69 -27.55 -21.18
C TYR A 102 -16.40 -28.26 -22.34
N SER A 103 -16.10 -29.54 -22.56
CA SER A 103 -16.85 -30.36 -23.53
C SER A 103 -18.34 -30.43 -23.15
N ASN A 104 -19.22 -30.09 -24.11
CA ASN A 104 -20.67 -29.97 -23.85
C ASN A 104 -21.56 -30.92 -24.69
N ASN A 105 -20.99 -31.67 -25.62
CA ASN A 105 -21.73 -32.64 -26.44
C ASN A 105 -21.04 -34.02 -26.47
N PRO A 106 -21.58 -35.04 -25.76
CA PRO A 106 -21.01 -36.39 -25.76
C PRO A 106 -21.39 -37.21 -27.02
N ASN A 107 -22.30 -36.73 -27.86
CA ASN A 107 -22.79 -37.46 -29.04
C ASN A 107 -22.02 -37.15 -30.32
N ASP A 108 -20.99 -36.30 -30.24
CA ASP A 108 -20.14 -35.93 -31.37
C ASP A 108 -18.82 -36.74 -31.39
N GLU A 109 -17.89 -36.37 -32.27
CA GLU A 109 -16.54 -36.91 -32.36
C GLU A 109 -15.70 -36.68 -31.09
N GLN A 110 -16.08 -35.70 -30.27
CA GLN A 110 -15.40 -35.34 -29.00
C GLN A 110 -13.92 -34.97 -29.22
N GLY A 111 -13.66 -34.08 -30.18
CA GLY A 111 -12.33 -33.62 -30.61
C GLY A 111 -11.54 -32.74 -29.62
N GLY A 112 -11.85 -32.83 -28.31
CA GLY A 112 -11.17 -32.06 -27.26
C GLY A 112 -11.41 -30.55 -27.38
N GLU A 113 -10.34 -29.76 -27.36
CA GLU A 113 -10.35 -28.29 -27.44
C GLU A 113 -11.00 -27.77 -28.74
N ASN A 114 -10.79 -28.49 -29.85
CA ASN A 114 -11.32 -28.10 -31.17
C ASN A 114 -12.71 -28.67 -31.46
N GLY A 115 -13.29 -29.44 -30.52
CA GLY A 115 -14.65 -29.97 -30.62
C GLY A 115 -15.70 -28.99 -30.06
N PRO A 116 -16.98 -29.38 -30.02
CA PRO A 116 -18.02 -28.58 -29.37
C PRO A 116 -17.74 -28.39 -27.88
N THR A 117 -17.59 -27.14 -27.47
CA THR A 117 -17.44 -26.73 -26.07
C THR A 117 -18.52 -25.77 -25.63
N GLY A 118 -18.84 -25.80 -24.35
CA GLY A 118 -19.58 -24.76 -23.66
C GLY A 118 -18.64 -23.90 -22.82
N GLU A 119 -19.11 -22.70 -22.47
CA GLU A 119 -18.40 -21.80 -21.57
C GLU A 119 -19.30 -21.37 -20.42
N THR A 120 -18.72 -21.07 -19.27
CA THR A 120 -19.42 -20.33 -18.22
C THR A 120 -19.35 -18.83 -18.50
N PRO A 121 -20.27 -18.02 -17.94
CA PRO A 121 -20.04 -16.59 -17.82
C PRO A 121 -18.70 -16.31 -17.10
N TRP A 122 -18.15 -15.12 -17.33
CA TRP A 122 -17.01 -14.62 -16.58
C TRP A 122 -17.41 -14.38 -15.13
N ASP A 123 -16.57 -14.84 -14.21
CA ASP A 123 -16.60 -14.49 -12.79
C ASP A 123 -15.35 -13.66 -12.47
N ASN A 124 -15.39 -12.84 -11.43
CA ASN A 124 -14.35 -11.84 -11.19
C ASN A 124 -14.07 -11.58 -9.71
N VAL A 125 -12.87 -11.04 -9.47
CA VAL A 125 -12.42 -10.52 -8.18
C VAL A 125 -11.67 -9.22 -8.44
N ILE A 126 -11.84 -8.24 -7.55
CA ILE A 126 -11.14 -6.95 -7.64
C ILE A 126 -10.25 -6.77 -6.41
N VAL A 127 -8.97 -6.46 -6.64
CA VAL A 127 -8.04 -6.07 -5.57
C VAL A 127 -7.77 -4.57 -5.61
N PHE A 128 -7.72 -3.95 -4.44
CA PHE A 128 -7.56 -2.50 -4.28
C PHE A 128 -6.21 -2.17 -3.66
N THR A 129 -5.74 -0.96 -3.97
CA THR A 129 -4.61 -0.35 -3.28
C THR A 129 -4.85 1.15 -3.18
N TYR A 130 -4.21 1.75 -2.18
CA TYR A 130 -4.37 3.13 -1.78
C TYR A 130 -3.02 3.85 -1.73
N LYS A 131 -3.08 5.15 -1.53
CA LYS A 131 -1.92 5.99 -1.25
C LYS A 131 -2.16 6.91 -0.07
N THR A 132 -1.10 7.25 0.64
CA THR A 132 -1.10 8.32 1.64
C THR A 132 -0.25 9.48 1.12
N VAL A 133 -0.78 10.70 1.23
CA VAL A 133 -0.09 11.93 0.83
C VAL A 133 0.12 12.79 2.07
N ILE A 134 1.37 13.11 2.38
CA ILE A 134 1.76 13.90 3.55
C ILE A 134 2.32 15.24 3.10
N ASN A 135 1.65 16.32 3.48
CA ASN A 135 2.14 17.67 3.29
C ASN A 135 2.92 18.12 4.53
N LYS A 136 4.17 18.51 4.37
CA LYS A 136 5.01 19.00 5.45
C LYS A 136 4.86 20.51 5.57
N VAL A 137 4.43 20.98 6.74
CA VAL A 137 4.19 22.40 6.98
C VAL A 137 4.70 22.86 8.36
N ASP A 138 4.77 24.18 8.57
CA ASP A 138 4.89 24.81 9.88
C ASP A 138 3.52 25.07 10.53
N ASP A 139 3.53 25.73 11.69
CA ASP A 139 2.33 26.09 12.44
C ASP A 139 1.50 27.22 11.81
N GLU A 140 2.02 27.88 10.78
CA GLU A 140 1.32 28.84 9.92
C GLU A 140 0.83 28.18 8.60
N ASN A 141 0.94 26.86 8.49
CA ASN A 141 0.64 26.06 7.29
C ASN A 141 1.52 26.38 6.07
N GLN A 142 2.69 26.99 6.26
CA GLN A 142 3.64 27.19 5.18
C GLN A 142 4.43 25.91 4.89
N PRO A 143 4.69 25.57 3.61
CA PRO A 143 5.43 24.37 3.24
C PRO A 143 6.86 24.36 3.82
N LEU A 144 7.28 23.23 4.40
CA LEU A 144 8.64 23.06 4.93
C LEU A 144 9.43 21.99 4.18
N LYS A 145 10.65 22.38 3.81
CA LYS A 145 11.64 21.52 3.16
C LYS A 145 12.54 20.82 4.18
N GLY A 146 13.27 19.80 3.71
CA GLY A 146 14.30 19.12 4.48
C GLY A 146 13.80 18.00 5.40
N ALA A 147 12.50 17.67 5.33
CA ALA A 147 11.94 16.54 6.04
C ALA A 147 12.20 15.21 5.31
N GLU A 148 12.38 14.14 6.07
CA GLU A 148 12.39 12.77 5.53
C GLU A 148 11.41 11.93 6.35
N PHE A 149 10.69 11.03 5.66
CA PHE A 149 9.68 10.20 6.29
C PHE A 149 9.89 8.72 6.00
N THR A 150 9.61 7.90 7.01
CA THR A 150 9.49 6.45 6.89
C THR A 150 8.08 6.03 7.27
N LEU A 151 7.47 5.19 6.44
CA LEU A 151 6.17 4.57 6.69
C LEU A 151 6.38 3.07 6.99
N SER A 152 5.83 2.62 8.11
CA SER A 152 5.83 1.21 8.50
C SER A 152 4.42 0.69 8.66
N LYS A 153 4.15 -0.56 8.25
CA LYS A 153 2.88 -1.27 8.49
C LYS A 153 3.02 -2.15 9.73
N LYS A 154 2.00 -2.17 10.58
CA LYS A 154 1.90 -3.10 11.70
C LYS A 154 1.30 -4.41 11.20
N MET A 155 2.03 -5.49 11.40
CA MET A 155 1.67 -6.83 10.98
C MET A 155 0.77 -7.51 12.03
N LYS A 156 0.03 -8.54 11.63
CA LYS A 156 -0.91 -9.27 12.52
C LYS A 156 -0.23 -9.89 13.76
N ASN A 157 1.05 -10.24 13.66
CA ASN A 157 1.87 -10.76 14.77
C ASN A 157 2.36 -9.65 15.74
N GLY A 158 1.96 -8.38 15.52
CA GLY A 158 2.34 -7.24 16.34
C GLY A 158 3.65 -6.55 15.94
N THR A 159 4.45 -7.12 15.01
CA THR A 159 5.70 -6.48 14.55
C THR A 159 5.43 -5.39 13.53
N THR A 160 6.32 -4.41 13.41
CA THR A 160 6.27 -3.39 12.36
C THR A 160 7.27 -3.68 11.25
N THR A 161 6.84 -3.54 10.00
CA THR A 161 7.68 -3.67 8.82
C THR A 161 7.71 -2.35 8.07
N THR A 162 8.90 -1.85 7.74
CA THR A 162 9.04 -0.68 6.86
C THR A 162 8.51 -1.02 5.48
N VAL A 163 7.52 -0.26 5.01
CA VAL A 163 6.90 -0.45 3.69
C VAL A 163 7.34 0.62 2.70
N ALA A 164 7.78 1.78 3.18
CA ALA A 164 8.30 2.84 2.32
C ALA A 164 9.19 3.82 3.08
N VAL A 165 10.17 4.37 2.37
CA VAL A 165 11.03 5.46 2.83
C VAL A 165 11.05 6.50 1.73
N VAL A 166 10.66 7.74 2.03
CA VAL A 166 10.69 8.84 1.07
C VAL A 166 11.63 9.91 1.60
N LYS A 167 12.66 10.20 0.80
CA LYS A 167 13.65 11.23 1.07
C LYS A 167 13.59 12.26 -0.03
N ASP A 168 13.16 13.45 0.32
CA ASP A 168 13.15 14.58 -0.59
C ASP A 168 13.51 15.83 0.21
N SER A 169 14.77 16.27 0.08
CA SER A 169 15.25 17.43 0.84
C SER A 169 14.59 18.73 0.39
N GLU A 170 14.13 18.80 -0.86
CA GLU A 170 13.47 20.00 -1.41
C GLU A 170 11.94 19.85 -1.45
N GLY A 171 11.44 18.63 -1.32
CA GLY A 171 10.04 18.30 -1.30
C GLY A 171 9.35 18.74 -0.02
N THR A 172 8.11 19.17 -0.19
CA THR A 172 7.18 19.51 0.89
C THR A 172 5.96 18.60 0.90
N THR A 173 5.88 17.67 -0.06
CA THR A 173 4.79 16.68 -0.18
C THR A 173 5.38 15.31 -0.45
N PHE A 174 4.97 14.33 0.35
CA PHE A 174 5.51 12.97 0.35
C PHE A 174 4.39 11.99 0.06
N THR A 175 4.53 11.19 -0.99
CA THR A 175 3.50 10.22 -1.40
C THR A 175 3.98 8.78 -1.17
N PHE A 176 3.14 8.01 -0.50
CA PHE A 176 3.33 6.58 -0.25
C PHE A 176 2.26 5.80 -1.01
N ASN A 177 2.66 5.09 -2.07
CA ASN A 177 1.75 4.28 -2.90
C ASN A 177 1.75 2.81 -2.47
N GLY A 178 0.79 2.03 -2.97
CA GLY A 178 0.79 0.58 -2.76
C GLY A 178 0.30 0.15 -1.37
N LEU A 179 -0.52 0.98 -0.72
CA LEU A 179 -1.00 0.72 0.63
C LEU A 179 -2.29 -0.11 0.60
N ASP A 180 -2.35 -1.08 1.49
CA ASP A 180 -3.56 -1.86 1.78
C ASP A 180 -4.20 -1.36 3.09
N ASP A 181 -5.40 -1.81 3.43
CA ASP A 181 -6.00 -1.52 4.73
C ASP A 181 -5.13 -2.05 5.89
N GLY A 182 -5.26 -1.43 7.05
CA GLY A 182 -4.55 -1.78 8.27
C GLY A 182 -3.85 -0.62 8.98
N ASP A 183 -3.03 -0.97 9.95
CA ASP A 183 -2.40 -0.02 10.87
C ASP A 183 -1.00 0.39 10.39
N TYR A 184 -0.72 1.69 10.42
CA TYR A 184 0.53 2.28 9.97
C TYR A 184 1.16 3.20 11.02
N VAL A 185 2.48 3.33 10.92
CA VAL A 185 3.31 4.24 11.71
C VAL A 185 4.12 5.12 10.76
N LEU A 186 3.83 6.42 10.76
CA LEU A 186 4.59 7.45 10.06
C LEU A 186 5.62 8.05 11.01
N THR A 187 6.89 8.00 10.64
CA THR A 187 8.00 8.56 11.41
C THR A 187 8.71 9.64 10.59
N GLU A 188 8.81 10.85 11.14
CA GLU A 188 9.71 11.88 10.62
C GLU A 188 11.14 11.49 11.02
N THR A 189 11.91 10.96 10.07
CA THR A 189 13.28 10.47 10.31
C THR A 189 14.31 11.59 10.23
N LYS A 190 13.96 12.70 9.59
CA LYS A 190 14.75 13.92 9.56
C LYS A 190 13.82 15.11 9.72
N THR A 191 14.05 15.89 10.76
CA THR A 191 13.30 17.12 11.05
C THR A 191 13.90 18.29 10.28
N PRO A 192 13.07 19.19 9.70
CA PRO A 192 13.54 20.44 9.11
C PRO A 192 14.41 21.28 10.07
N ALA A 193 15.42 21.96 9.54
CA ALA A 193 16.32 22.78 10.34
C ALA A 193 15.57 23.93 11.04
N GLY A 194 15.84 24.16 12.33
CA GLY A 194 15.18 25.21 13.11
C GLY A 194 13.81 24.82 13.68
N TYR A 195 13.37 23.57 13.50
CA TYR A 195 12.10 23.06 14.01
C TYR A 195 12.29 21.93 15.03
N ASN A 196 11.28 21.73 15.89
CA ASN A 196 11.28 20.60 16.82
C ASN A 196 10.85 19.31 16.14
N SER A 197 11.46 18.19 16.51
CA SER A 197 11.05 16.85 16.05
C SER A 197 9.69 16.47 16.65
N ILE A 198 8.91 15.73 15.87
CA ILE A 198 7.61 15.21 16.30
C ILE A 198 7.68 13.73 16.67
N LYS A 199 6.78 13.30 17.57
CA LYS A 199 6.62 11.87 17.86
C LYS A 199 6.04 11.15 16.63
N PRO A 200 6.37 9.86 16.43
CA PRO A 200 5.73 9.05 15.40
C PRO A 200 4.20 9.14 15.48
N ILE A 201 3.57 9.17 14.31
CA ILE A 201 2.12 9.25 14.15
C ILE A 201 1.62 7.87 13.77
N THR A 202 0.61 7.36 14.47
CA THR A 202 -0.01 6.08 14.14
C THR A 202 -1.42 6.31 13.62
N PHE A 203 -1.78 5.66 12.52
CA PHE A 203 -3.10 5.78 11.92
C PHE A 203 -3.54 4.45 11.30
N THR A 204 -4.84 4.27 11.14
CA THR A 204 -5.44 3.08 10.51
C THR A 204 -6.06 3.49 9.19
N VAL A 205 -5.72 2.78 8.12
CA VAL A 205 -6.41 2.83 6.83
C VAL A 205 -7.55 1.82 6.88
N THR A 206 -8.79 2.27 6.69
CA THR A 206 -9.96 1.38 6.62
C THR A 206 -10.60 1.53 5.25
N ALA A 207 -10.86 0.40 4.58
CA ALA A 207 -11.60 0.37 3.34
C ALA A 207 -12.65 -0.74 3.35
N ASN A 208 -13.82 -0.47 2.78
CA ASN A 208 -14.90 -1.44 2.66
C ASN A 208 -15.32 -1.57 1.20
N HIS A 209 -15.72 -2.76 0.80
CA HIS A 209 -16.06 -3.08 -0.59
C HIS A 209 -17.42 -3.74 -0.70
N ALA A 210 -18.10 -3.51 -1.82
CA ALA A 210 -19.24 -4.33 -2.21
C ALA A 210 -18.78 -5.75 -2.53
N ILE A 211 -19.60 -6.74 -2.16
CA ILE A 211 -19.30 -8.16 -2.39
C ILE A 211 -19.66 -8.58 -3.82
N GLU A 212 -20.60 -7.87 -4.46
CA GLU A 212 -21.06 -8.15 -5.82
C GLU A 212 -20.74 -6.98 -6.75
N TRP A 213 -20.30 -7.30 -7.97
CA TRP A 213 -20.11 -6.37 -9.07
C TRP A 213 -20.66 -7.00 -10.36
N ASP A 214 -21.53 -6.28 -11.07
CA ASP A 214 -22.22 -6.77 -12.27
C ASP A 214 -21.39 -6.70 -13.56
N GLY A 215 -20.14 -6.25 -13.46
CA GLY A 215 -19.24 -6.07 -14.61
C GLY A 215 -19.33 -4.69 -15.27
N THR A 216 -20.16 -3.77 -14.77
CA THR A 216 -20.36 -2.43 -15.34
C THR A 216 -20.04 -1.34 -14.32
N GLY A 217 -19.07 -0.46 -14.64
CA GLY A 217 -18.64 0.65 -13.78
C GLY A 217 -18.05 0.21 -12.42
N ARG A 218 -16.98 0.85 -11.94
CA ARG A 218 -16.32 0.42 -10.68
C ARG A 218 -16.31 1.49 -9.59
N THR A 219 -16.98 2.62 -9.81
CA THR A 219 -16.98 3.77 -8.88
C THR A 219 -17.63 3.47 -7.53
N ASP A 220 -18.53 2.48 -7.47
CA ASP A 220 -19.29 2.14 -6.26
C ASP A 220 -18.83 0.85 -5.56
N VAL A 221 -17.86 0.12 -6.14
CA VAL A 221 -17.34 -1.11 -5.51
C VAL A 221 -16.56 -0.77 -4.25
N LEU A 222 -15.72 0.28 -4.27
CA LEU A 222 -15.14 0.85 -3.06
C LEU A 222 -16.20 1.69 -2.35
N THR A 223 -16.81 1.13 -1.31
CA THR A 223 -17.93 1.77 -0.61
C THR A 223 -17.46 2.86 0.36
N SER A 224 -16.35 2.62 1.08
CA SER A 224 -15.72 3.62 1.94
C SER A 224 -14.20 3.52 1.95
N LEU A 225 -13.54 4.65 2.21
CA LEU A 225 -12.11 4.76 2.51
C LEU A 225 -11.95 5.81 3.61
N SER A 226 -11.25 5.48 4.71
CA SER A 226 -10.95 6.40 5.79
C SER A 226 -9.53 6.23 6.32
N GLY A 227 -9.02 7.29 6.94
CA GLY A 227 -7.73 7.33 7.62
C GLY A 227 -7.93 7.85 9.03
N ASP A 228 -7.81 6.98 10.02
CA ASP A 228 -8.14 7.28 11.41
C ASP A 228 -6.87 7.35 12.25
N LYS A 229 -6.50 8.57 12.68
CA LYS A 229 -5.39 8.75 13.63
C LYS A 229 -5.68 8.02 14.94
N LYS A 230 -4.70 7.24 15.41
CA LYS A 230 -4.71 6.58 16.72
C LYS A 230 -3.83 7.29 17.76
N SER A 231 -2.70 7.86 17.34
CA SER A 231 -1.79 8.62 18.21
C SER A 231 -0.87 9.53 17.40
N GLY A 232 -0.19 10.47 18.07
CA GLY A 232 0.67 11.47 17.44
C GLY A 232 0.12 12.89 17.58
N SER A 233 0.50 13.77 16.66
CA SER A 233 0.08 15.19 16.64
C SER A 233 -1.45 15.34 16.61
N ALA A 234 -1.98 16.30 17.35
CA ALA A 234 -3.42 16.59 17.39
C ALA A 234 -3.93 17.12 16.03
N GLU A 235 -3.07 17.84 15.32
CA GLU A 235 -3.29 18.48 14.03
C GLU A 235 -3.32 17.49 12.85
N PHE A 236 -2.82 16.26 13.04
CA PHE A 236 -2.89 15.22 12.01
C PHE A 236 -4.33 14.72 11.84
N THR A 237 -4.96 15.14 10.75
CA THR A 237 -6.29 14.72 10.29
C THR A 237 -6.18 14.28 8.83
N MET A 238 -6.81 13.16 8.47
CA MET A 238 -6.72 12.62 7.12
C MET A 238 -8.01 12.90 6.35
N THR A 239 -7.87 13.41 5.13
CA THR A 239 -8.95 13.57 4.17
C THR A 239 -8.87 12.46 3.14
N ALA A 240 -9.97 11.71 2.98
CA ALA A 240 -10.04 10.59 2.04
C ALA A 240 -10.65 10.99 0.69
N SER A 241 -10.13 10.45 -0.40
CA SER A 241 -10.73 10.47 -1.74
C SER A 241 -10.78 9.05 -2.28
N LYS A 242 -11.99 8.52 -2.53
CA LYS A 242 -12.17 7.17 -3.10
C LYS A 242 -11.69 7.09 -4.54
N ALA A 243 -12.03 8.11 -5.34
CA ALA A 243 -11.64 8.23 -6.73
C ALA A 243 -10.11 8.18 -6.89
N ASP A 244 -9.37 8.91 -6.07
CA ASP A 244 -7.91 8.92 -6.12
C ASP A 244 -7.26 7.80 -5.30
N GLY A 245 -8.06 7.05 -4.54
CA GLY A 245 -7.60 6.11 -3.50
C GLY A 245 -6.64 6.75 -2.51
N SER A 246 -6.85 8.03 -2.18
CA SER A 246 -5.88 8.82 -1.42
C SER A 246 -6.35 9.14 -0.02
N LEU A 247 -5.41 9.13 0.93
CA LEU A 247 -5.54 9.69 2.26
C LEU A 247 -4.53 10.82 2.41
N THR A 248 -5.01 12.06 2.46
CA THR A 248 -4.14 13.25 2.51
C THR A 248 -4.13 13.84 3.90
N SER A 249 -2.97 14.17 4.44
CA SER A 249 -2.82 14.85 5.72
C SER A 249 -1.64 15.82 5.73
N SER A 250 -1.60 16.66 6.75
CA SER A 250 -0.47 17.56 7.00
C SER A 250 0.28 17.16 8.26
N VAL A 251 1.60 17.27 8.21
CA VAL A 251 2.49 17.09 9.36
C VAL A 251 3.12 18.44 9.70
N VAL A 252 2.70 18.97 10.85
CA VAL A 252 3.11 20.27 11.37
C VAL A 252 4.35 20.12 12.24
N ASN A 253 5.40 20.91 11.98
CA ASN A 253 6.48 21.10 12.96
C ASN A 253 6.45 22.52 13.48
N LYS A 254 6.63 22.68 14.80
CA LYS A 254 6.69 23.99 15.44
C LYS A 254 8.15 24.46 15.49
N PRO A 255 8.43 25.76 15.26
CA PRO A 255 9.77 26.31 15.39
C PRO A 255 10.41 25.92 16.72
N GLY A 256 11.69 25.61 16.68
CA GLY A 256 12.50 25.41 17.88
C GLY A 256 12.49 26.69 18.73
N SER A 257 12.53 26.54 20.05
CA SER A 257 12.69 27.71 20.91
C SER A 257 14.04 28.36 20.61
N SER A 258 14.04 29.58 20.06
CA SER A 258 15.20 30.46 20.20
C SER A 258 15.26 30.85 21.68
N LEU A 259 16.34 30.45 22.37
CA LEU A 259 16.69 31.12 23.62
C LEU A 259 16.90 32.60 23.28
N PRO A 260 16.34 33.57 24.04
CA PRO A 260 16.69 34.96 23.83
C PRO A 260 18.22 35.05 23.94
N GLU A 261 18.88 35.61 22.93
CA GLU A 261 20.26 36.04 23.10
C GLU A 261 20.26 37.04 24.27
N THR A 262 20.71 36.63 25.45
CA THR A 262 20.83 37.51 26.62
C THR A 262 22.07 38.42 26.48
N GLY A 263 22.20 39.04 25.31
CA GLY A 263 23.31 39.87 24.88
C GLY A 263 22.87 41.15 24.16
N GLY A 264 21.63 41.60 24.34
CA GLY A 264 21.22 42.92 23.87
C GLY A 264 22.04 44.05 24.50
N MET A 265 22.03 45.25 23.90
CA MET A 265 22.83 46.41 24.34
C MET A 265 22.70 46.76 25.83
N GLY A 266 21.61 46.39 26.51
CA GLY A 266 21.42 46.60 27.95
C GLY A 266 22.46 45.87 28.82
N THR A 267 22.93 44.69 28.42
CA THR A 267 23.96 43.93 29.15
C THR A 267 25.34 44.57 29.05
N ILE A 268 25.66 45.21 27.92
CA ILE A 268 26.90 45.96 27.72
C ILE A 268 26.95 47.18 28.65
N VAL A 269 25.82 47.89 28.81
CA VAL A 269 25.71 49.03 29.74
C VAL A 269 25.95 48.59 31.18
N LEU A 270 25.43 47.43 31.59
CA LEU A 270 25.65 46.89 32.94
C LEU A 270 27.12 46.52 33.19
N TYR A 271 27.79 45.89 32.22
CA TYR A 271 29.23 45.60 32.34
C TYR A 271 30.08 46.88 32.38
N ALA A 272 29.74 47.89 31.57
CA ALA A 272 30.43 49.17 31.56
C ALA A 272 30.26 49.91 32.90
N ALA A 273 29.05 49.95 33.44
CA ALA A 273 28.78 50.56 34.75
C ALA A 273 29.52 49.81 35.88
N GLY A 274 29.50 48.47 35.85
CA GLY A 274 30.24 47.63 36.80
C GLY A 274 31.75 47.87 36.76
N ALA A 275 32.34 47.96 35.56
CA ALA A 275 33.76 48.26 35.40
C ALA A 275 34.14 49.65 35.96
N VAL A 276 33.30 50.67 35.71
CA VAL A 276 33.50 52.02 36.26
C VAL A 276 33.45 52.02 37.79
N LEU A 277 32.51 51.30 38.39
CA LEU A 277 32.41 51.17 39.85
C LEU A 277 33.64 50.49 40.46
N VAL A 278 34.15 49.44 39.83
CA VAL A 278 35.38 48.75 40.29
C VAL A 278 36.60 49.66 40.20
N ILE A 279 36.73 50.43 39.12
CA ILE A 279 37.82 51.42 38.96
C ILE A 279 37.71 52.51 40.04
N ALA A 280 36.51 53.06 40.26
CA ALA A 280 36.27 54.08 41.27
C ALA A 280 36.59 53.57 42.68
N ALA A 281 36.20 52.34 43.02
CA ALA A 281 36.54 51.70 44.28
C ALA A 281 38.06 51.51 44.42
N GLY A 282 38.74 51.03 43.37
CA GLY A 282 40.19 50.86 43.34
C GLY A 282 40.95 52.17 43.58
N VAL A 283 40.52 53.26 42.94
CA VAL A 283 41.09 54.61 43.14
C VAL A 283 40.85 55.11 44.56
N TYR A 284 39.63 54.96 45.08
CA TYR A 284 39.28 55.36 46.44
C TYR A 284 40.15 54.65 47.50
N PHE A 285 40.28 53.33 47.39
CA PHE A 285 41.13 52.56 48.31
C PHE A 285 42.62 52.87 48.14
N GLY A 286 43.09 53.12 46.91
CA GLY A 286 44.45 53.55 46.64
C GLY A 286 44.80 54.91 47.27
N LEU A 287 43.89 55.88 47.19
CA LEU A 287 44.05 57.20 47.82
C LEU A 287 44.02 57.12 49.35
N LYS A 288 43.11 56.30 49.92
CA LYS A 288 43.04 56.08 51.37
C LYS A 288 44.32 55.47 51.94
N LYS A 289 45.01 54.61 51.16
CA LYS A 289 46.29 54.00 51.56
C LYS A 289 47.48 54.98 51.51
N LYS A 290 47.43 56.01 50.65
CA LYS A 290 48.45 57.08 50.61
C LYS A 290 48.33 58.09 51.74
N ASN A 291 47.10 58.35 52.22
CA ASN A 291 46.84 59.29 53.32
C ASN A 291 47.03 58.67 54.73
N ALA A 292 47.34 57.37 54.81
CA ALA A 292 47.57 56.64 56.05
C ALA A 292 49.06 56.31 56.28
N ARG A 293 49.98 56.98 55.58
CA ARG A 293 51.43 56.90 55.76
C ARG A 293 52.00 58.25 56.14
#